data_AF-A0A2A4RE75-F1
#
_entry.id   AF-A0A2A4RE75-F1
#
_cell.length_a   1.000
_cell.length_b   1.000
_cell.length_c   1.000
_cell.angle_alpha   90.00
_cell.angle_beta   90.00
_cell.angle_gamma   90.00
#
_symmetry.space_group_name_H-M   'P 1'
#
loop_
_entity.id
_entity.type
_entity.pdbx_description
1 polymer ?
#
loop_
_entity_poly.entity_id
_entity_poly.type
_entity_poly.pdbx_seq_one_letter_code
_entity_poly.pdbx_strand_id
1 'polypeptide(L)'
;MNTLQPTAEISTYSSLGLIYSGSSESFINALIQEIHDHSALNHPYLVALGSGALPDTAVALKDYAHQYSFYSSYFVKYLDGVINALVTQEHKDALLENIEEEMGNPDATELAERPHVEIFNHFKTTIGVDEEYVINHPPSTTTQLWRDLFLQKCNSTLPGVGVGAIGIATEYIVPHIYKYIVDAIEKHTDYPDEASLFFRLHMECDEEHADNLIKVTTEIADDISTREAIRFGVISALNLRNAFWDSQYARALSVN
;
A
#
# COMPACT_ATOMS: atom_id res chain seq x y z
N MET A 1 13.85 44.26 -1.46
CA MET A 1 12.57 43.83 -2.07
C MET A 1 12.78 42.40 -2.54
N ASN A 2 12.25 41.42 -1.81
CA ASN A 2 12.28 40.03 -2.25
C ASN A 2 11.28 39.88 -3.41
N THR A 3 11.79 39.64 -4.61
CA THR A 3 11.00 39.19 -5.74
C THR A 3 10.53 37.77 -5.44
N LEU A 4 9.26 37.62 -5.08
CA LEU A 4 8.56 36.33 -5.08
C LEU A 4 8.76 35.70 -6.48
N GLN A 5 9.30 34.50 -6.52
CA GLN A 5 9.28 33.67 -7.73
C GLN A 5 7.83 33.52 -8.22
N PRO A 6 7.60 33.36 -9.54
CA PRO A 6 6.26 33.11 -10.05
C PRO A 6 5.72 31.84 -9.38
N THR A 7 4.59 31.96 -8.70
CA THR A 7 3.82 30.81 -8.23
C THR A 7 3.55 29.94 -9.45
N ALA A 8 4.03 28.69 -9.44
CA ALA A 8 3.66 27.72 -10.46
C ALA A 8 2.13 27.71 -10.56
N GLU A 9 1.59 28.07 -11.72
CA GLU A 9 0.14 28.04 -11.93
C GLU A 9 -0.33 26.60 -11.74
N ILE A 10 -1.18 26.38 -10.72
CA ILE A 10 -1.80 25.08 -10.51
C ILE A 10 -2.70 24.85 -11.72
N SER A 11 -2.37 23.82 -12.53
CA SER A 11 -3.19 23.43 -13.66
C SER A 11 -4.61 23.16 -13.18
N THR A 12 -5.61 23.77 -13.81
CA THR A 12 -7.04 23.55 -13.50
C THR A 12 -7.48 22.12 -13.76
N TYR A 13 -6.65 21.32 -14.44
CA TYR A 13 -6.89 19.90 -14.71
C TYR A 13 -6.10 18.98 -13.76
N SER A 14 -5.26 19.52 -12.88
CA SER A 14 -4.58 18.72 -11.85
C SER A 14 -5.53 18.32 -10.73
N SER A 15 -5.24 17.23 -10.02
CA SER A 15 -6.00 16.83 -8.83
C SER A 15 -6.13 17.99 -7.82
N LEU A 16 -5.07 18.81 -7.68
CA LEU A 16 -5.03 19.96 -6.78
C LEU A 16 -5.96 21.09 -7.23
N GLY A 17 -6.06 21.36 -8.53
CA GLY A 17 -7.02 22.33 -9.09
C GLY A 17 -8.47 21.84 -9.00
N LEU A 18 -8.67 20.52 -9.15
CA LEU A 18 -9.98 19.88 -9.12
C LEU A 18 -10.53 19.64 -7.69
N ILE A 19 -9.76 19.96 -6.65
CA ILE A 19 -10.33 20.12 -5.30
C ILE A 19 -11.40 21.23 -5.30
N TYR A 20 -11.15 22.33 -6.00
CA TYR A 20 -12.02 23.52 -5.98
C TYR A 20 -12.92 23.66 -7.22
N SER A 21 -12.91 22.69 -8.13
CA SER A 21 -13.63 22.74 -9.40
C SER A 21 -13.90 21.35 -9.97
N GLY A 22 -14.73 21.24 -11.02
CA GLY A 22 -14.97 19.96 -11.70
C GLY A 22 -15.85 18.97 -10.93
N SER A 23 -16.10 17.80 -11.55
CA SER A 23 -16.85 16.69 -10.97
C SER A 23 -15.96 15.81 -10.09
N SER A 24 -16.59 15.04 -9.20
CA SER A 24 -15.94 14.02 -8.37
C SER A 24 -15.12 13.05 -9.24
N GLU A 25 -15.70 12.57 -10.34
CA GLU A 25 -15.00 11.73 -11.33
C GLU A 25 -13.75 12.40 -11.91
N SER A 26 -13.85 13.67 -12.33
CA SER A 26 -12.70 14.37 -12.91
C SER A 26 -11.56 14.51 -11.91
N PHE A 27 -11.89 14.78 -10.64
CA PHE A 27 -10.93 14.88 -9.55
C PHE A 27 -10.24 13.53 -9.27
N ILE A 28 -11.02 12.44 -9.14
CA ILE A 28 -10.47 11.10 -8.88
C ILE A 28 -9.61 10.61 -10.04
N ASN A 29 -10.05 10.81 -11.28
CA ASN A 29 -9.25 10.46 -12.46
C ASN A 29 -7.92 11.21 -12.49
N ALA A 30 -7.94 12.53 -12.23
CA ALA A 30 -6.71 13.31 -12.18
C ALA A 30 -5.78 12.89 -11.03
N LEU A 31 -6.33 12.50 -9.87
CA LEU A 31 -5.57 11.98 -8.75
C LEU A 31 -4.93 10.62 -9.07
N ILE A 32 -5.68 9.72 -9.71
CA ILE A 32 -5.16 8.41 -10.16
C ILE A 32 -4.01 8.61 -11.17
N GLN A 33 -4.15 9.54 -12.10
CA GLN A 33 -3.07 9.85 -13.04
C GLN A 33 -1.84 10.44 -12.32
N GLU A 34 -2.04 11.30 -11.31
CA GLU A 34 -0.92 11.83 -10.52
C GLU A 34 -0.13 10.74 -9.78
N ILE A 35 -0.82 9.72 -9.23
CA ILE A 35 -0.13 8.69 -8.45
C ILE A 35 0.69 7.72 -9.30
N HIS A 36 0.38 7.56 -10.59
CA HIS A 36 1.17 6.72 -11.51
C HIS A 36 2.61 7.23 -11.66
N ASP A 37 2.80 8.55 -11.55
CA ASP A 37 4.12 9.18 -11.56
C ASP A 37 4.77 9.27 -10.17
N HIS A 38 4.07 8.85 -9.11
CA HIS A 38 4.59 8.94 -7.75
C HIS A 38 5.70 7.92 -7.51
N SER A 39 6.79 8.35 -6.88
CA SER A 39 7.99 7.52 -6.68
C SER A 39 7.78 6.27 -5.82
N ALA A 40 6.62 6.13 -5.17
CA ALA A 40 6.30 4.98 -4.33
C ALA A 40 6.00 3.72 -5.15
N LEU A 41 5.62 3.87 -6.42
CA LEU A 41 5.30 2.79 -7.35
C LEU A 41 6.53 2.33 -8.16
N ASN A 42 7.54 3.18 -8.32
CA ASN A 42 8.73 2.92 -9.12
C ASN A 42 10.02 3.27 -8.36
N HIS A 43 9.98 3.13 -7.03
CA HIS A 43 11.08 3.49 -6.15
C HIS A 43 12.37 2.75 -6.56
N PRO A 44 13.57 3.38 -6.47
CA PRO A 44 14.85 2.72 -6.78
C PRO A 44 15.03 1.37 -6.08
N TYR A 45 14.53 1.23 -4.84
CA TYR A 45 14.47 -0.05 -4.13
C TYR A 45 13.73 -1.14 -4.92
N LEU A 46 12.49 -0.86 -5.33
CA LEU A 46 11.62 -1.82 -6.03
C LEU A 46 12.22 -2.19 -7.39
N VAL A 47 12.70 -1.19 -8.13
CA VAL A 47 13.34 -1.40 -9.44
C VAL A 47 14.60 -2.26 -9.30
N ALA A 48 15.46 -1.96 -8.32
CA ALA A 48 16.67 -2.75 -8.09
C ALA A 48 16.36 -4.17 -7.60
N LEU A 49 15.36 -4.33 -6.73
CA LEU A 49 14.90 -5.62 -6.22
C LEU A 49 14.37 -6.50 -7.37
N GLY A 50 13.40 -5.99 -8.13
CA GLY A 50 12.76 -6.74 -9.22
C GLY A 50 13.65 -7.02 -10.43
N SER A 51 14.77 -6.32 -10.57
CA SER A 51 15.78 -6.60 -11.62
C SER A 51 16.98 -7.42 -11.12
N GLY A 52 17.01 -7.77 -9.83
CA GLY A 52 18.13 -8.48 -9.20
C GLY A 52 19.41 -7.65 -9.13
N ALA A 53 19.32 -6.31 -9.14
CA ALA A 53 20.45 -5.39 -9.12
C ALA A 53 20.91 -4.99 -7.70
N LEU A 54 20.26 -5.51 -6.66
CA LEU A 54 20.71 -5.36 -5.28
C LEU A 54 21.95 -6.24 -4.99
N PRO A 55 22.78 -5.90 -3.98
CA PRO A 55 23.96 -6.69 -3.64
C PRO A 55 23.65 -8.16 -3.35
N ASP A 56 22.56 -8.41 -2.61
CA ASP A 56 22.02 -9.74 -2.36
C ASP A 56 20.48 -9.65 -2.34
N THR A 57 19.84 -10.13 -3.40
CA THR A 57 18.38 -10.10 -3.58
C THR A 57 17.66 -10.96 -2.54
N ALA A 58 18.21 -12.12 -2.18
CA ALA A 58 17.58 -13.03 -1.22
C ALA A 58 17.59 -12.42 0.19
N VAL A 59 18.71 -11.85 0.62
CA VAL A 59 18.81 -11.12 1.90
C VAL A 59 17.89 -9.91 1.91
N ALA A 60 17.83 -9.14 0.81
CA ALA A 60 16.94 -7.99 0.69
C ALA A 60 15.46 -8.38 0.76
N LEU A 61 15.05 -9.48 0.12
CA LEU A 61 13.69 -10.03 0.21
C LEU A 61 13.35 -10.48 1.62
N LYS A 62 14.29 -11.14 2.29
CA LYS A 62 14.13 -11.59 3.68
C LYS A 62 13.91 -10.44 4.64
N ASP A 63 14.72 -9.37 4.52
CA ASP A 63 14.55 -8.16 5.31
C ASP A 63 13.26 -7.41 4.96
N TYR A 64 12.89 -7.35 3.68
CA TYR A 64 11.60 -6.82 3.25
C TYR A 64 10.43 -7.56 3.88
N ALA A 65 10.36 -8.88 3.75
CA ALA A 65 9.26 -9.67 4.26
C ALA A 65 9.11 -9.48 5.78
N HIS A 66 10.24 -9.45 6.48
CA HIS A 66 10.24 -9.21 7.92
C HIS A 66 9.72 -7.83 8.28
N GLN A 67 10.28 -6.76 7.70
CA GLN A 67 9.88 -5.38 8.02
C GLN A 67 8.44 -5.08 7.54
N TYR A 68 8.07 -5.51 6.34
CA TYR A 68 6.72 -5.31 5.78
C TYR A 68 5.65 -6.02 6.61
N SER A 69 5.96 -7.13 7.28
CA SER A 69 5.00 -7.86 8.11
C SER A 69 4.41 -7.03 9.26
N PHE A 70 5.15 -6.02 9.75
CA PHE A 70 4.65 -5.12 10.79
C PHE A 70 3.58 -4.15 10.26
N TYR A 71 3.58 -3.87 8.96
CA TYR A 71 2.53 -3.12 8.27
C TYR A 71 1.38 -4.06 7.84
N SER A 72 1.68 -5.12 7.09
CA SER A 72 0.64 -5.97 6.49
C SER A 72 -0.21 -6.71 7.53
N SER A 73 0.34 -7.09 8.68
CA SER A 73 -0.45 -7.73 9.76
C SER A 73 -1.51 -6.81 10.40
N TYR A 74 -1.51 -5.52 10.08
CA TYR A 74 -2.51 -4.56 10.56
C TYR A 74 -3.59 -4.26 9.51
N PHE A 75 -3.56 -4.90 8.34
CA PHE A 75 -4.41 -4.54 7.22
C PHE A 75 -5.92 -4.56 7.55
N VAL A 76 -6.41 -5.63 8.17
CA VAL A 76 -7.80 -5.70 8.67
C VAL A 76 -8.13 -4.56 9.63
N LYS A 77 -7.20 -4.15 10.50
CA LYS A 77 -7.40 -3.00 11.40
C LYS A 77 -7.44 -1.66 10.66
N TYR A 78 -6.75 -1.55 9.53
CA TYR A 78 -6.83 -0.38 8.66
C TYR A 78 -8.22 -0.28 8.04
N LEU A 79 -8.72 -1.37 7.47
CA LEU A 79 -10.09 -1.45 6.92
C LEU A 79 -11.13 -1.12 7.99
N ASP A 80 -11.05 -1.74 9.17
CA ASP A 80 -11.93 -1.46 10.32
C ASP A 80 -11.93 0.03 10.69
N GLY A 81 -10.76 0.66 10.72
CA GLY A 81 -10.62 2.09 11.00
C GLY A 81 -11.42 2.95 10.03
N VAL A 82 -11.31 2.65 8.73
CA VAL A 82 -12.02 3.39 7.68
C VAL A 82 -13.52 3.14 7.73
N ILE A 83 -13.95 1.89 7.92
CA ILE A 83 -15.37 1.51 8.07
C ILE A 83 -16.06 2.32 9.17
N ASN A 84 -15.37 2.56 10.29
CA ASN A 84 -15.89 3.34 11.41
C ASN A 84 -16.17 4.82 11.06
N ALA A 85 -15.48 5.38 10.07
CA ALA A 85 -15.67 6.76 9.62
C ALA A 85 -16.73 6.90 8.51
N LEU A 86 -17.09 5.81 7.82
CA LEU A 86 -18.08 5.81 6.75
C LEU A 86 -19.52 5.96 7.27
N VAL A 87 -20.35 6.64 6.48
CA VAL A 87 -21.73 6.99 6.88
C VAL A 87 -22.75 5.98 6.36
N THR A 88 -22.68 5.63 5.08
CA THR A 88 -23.67 4.75 4.44
C THR A 88 -23.30 3.29 4.65
N GLN A 89 -24.31 2.40 4.68
CA GLN A 89 -24.06 0.96 4.77
C GLN A 89 -23.43 0.43 3.48
N GLU A 90 -23.87 0.91 2.31
CA GLU A 90 -23.31 0.54 1.00
C GLU A 90 -21.79 0.76 0.95
N HIS A 91 -21.28 1.89 1.44
CA HIS A 91 -19.82 2.14 1.48
C HIS A 91 -19.11 1.22 2.46
N LYS A 92 -19.75 0.84 3.56
CA LYS A 92 -19.17 -0.09 4.55
C LYS A 92 -19.11 -1.50 4.01
N ASP A 93 -20.15 -1.94 3.32
CA ASP A 93 -20.26 -3.29 2.75
C ASP A 93 -19.09 -3.55 1.79
N ALA A 94 -18.73 -2.56 0.95
CA ALA A 94 -17.55 -2.65 0.08
C ALA A 94 -16.24 -2.96 0.84
N LEU A 95 -16.00 -2.32 1.99
CA LEU A 95 -14.79 -2.61 2.79
C LEU A 95 -14.92 -3.89 3.64
N LEU A 96 -16.15 -4.29 3.99
CA LEU A 96 -16.41 -5.53 4.71
C LEU A 96 -16.12 -6.76 3.83
N GLU A 97 -16.38 -6.66 2.53
CA GLU A 97 -15.97 -7.68 1.54
C GLU A 97 -14.45 -7.86 1.53
N ASN A 98 -13.67 -6.77 1.53
CA ASN A 98 -12.20 -6.86 1.68
C ASN A 98 -11.79 -7.53 3.00
N ILE A 99 -12.46 -7.22 4.11
CA ILE A 99 -12.18 -7.89 5.39
C ILE A 99 -12.48 -9.39 5.31
N GLU A 100 -13.59 -9.78 4.68
CA GLU A 100 -13.96 -11.19 4.53
C GLU A 100 -12.89 -11.96 3.75
N GLU A 101 -12.41 -11.40 2.63
CA GLU A 101 -11.32 -12.00 1.85
C GLU A 101 -10.02 -12.10 2.66
N GLU A 102 -9.61 -11.01 3.30
CA GLU A 102 -8.38 -10.95 4.11
C GLU A 102 -8.38 -11.95 5.28
N MET A 103 -9.56 -12.17 5.86
CA MET A 103 -9.76 -13.13 6.94
C MET A 103 -9.76 -14.58 6.43
N GLY A 104 -10.12 -14.81 5.18
CA GLY A 104 -10.16 -16.13 4.55
C GLY A 104 -10.88 -17.19 5.40
N ASN A 105 -10.54 -18.45 5.15
CA ASN A 105 -11.02 -19.59 5.93
C ASN A 105 -9.87 -20.21 6.75
N PRO A 106 -9.86 -20.07 8.10
CA PRO A 106 -8.78 -20.61 8.93
C PRO A 106 -8.70 -22.14 8.93
N ASP A 107 -9.79 -22.83 8.57
CA ASP A 107 -9.85 -24.29 8.47
C ASP A 107 -9.60 -24.81 7.05
N ALA A 108 -9.25 -23.92 6.09
CA ALA A 108 -8.99 -24.32 4.72
C ALA A 108 -7.75 -25.22 4.60
N THR A 109 -7.85 -26.21 3.70
CA THR A 109 -6.72 -27.10 3.37
C THR A 109 -5.78 -26.43 2.38
N GLU A 110 -6.33 -25.71 1.39
CA GLU A 110 -5.55 -24.97 0.40
C GLU A 110 -5.02 -23.68 1.02
N LEU A 111 -3.72 -23.43 0.90
CA LEU A 111 -3.09 -22.24 1.49
C LEU A 111 -3.69 -20.94 0.92
N ALA A 112 -4.08 -20.93 -0.35
CA ALA A 112 -4.65 -19.75 -1.01
C ALA A 112 -6.00 -19.30 -0.43
N GLU A 113 -6.70 -20.17 0.31
CA GLU A 113 -7.99 -19.86 0.95
C GLU A 113 -7.83 -19.49 2.43
N ARG A 114 -6.62 -19.56 2.99
CA ARG A 114 -6.36 -19.24 4.40
C ARG A 114 -6.29 -17.72 4.63
N PRO A 115 -6.43 -17.24 5.87
CA PRO A 115 -6.25 -15.83 6.18
C PRO A 115 -4.95 -15.27 5.56
N HIS A 116 -5.02 -14.10 4.93
CA HIS A 116 -3.87 -13.52 4.21
C HIS A 116 -2.64 -13.32 5.10
N VAL A 117 -2.86 -13.03 6.39
CA VAL A 117 -1.78 -12.97 7.40
C VAL A 117 -1.06 -14.32 7.53
N GLU A 118 -1.77 -15.44 7.44
CA GLU A 118 -1.18 -16.79 7.47
C GLU A 118 -0.44 -17.11 6.18
N ILE A 119 -0.98 -16.71 5.01
CA ILE A 119 -0.29 -16.85 3.72
C ILE A 119 1.03 -16.05 3.72
N PHE A 120 1.02 -14.81 4.23
CA PHE A 120 2.22 -14.00 4.37
C PHE A 120 3.23 -14.57 5.38
N ASN A 121 2.74 -15.16 6.47
CA ASN A 121 3.60 -15.85 7.43
C ASN A 121 4.23 -17.11 6.82
N HIS A 122 3.50 -17.85 5.99
CA HIS A 122 4.05 -18.98 5.23
C HIS A 122 5.20 -18.50 4.34
N PHE A 123 4.98 -17.47 3.52
CA PHE A 123 6.04 -16.85 2.70
C PHE A 123 7.28 -16.52 3.52
N LYS A 124 7.12 -15.80 4.65
CA LYS A 124 8.22 -15.46 5.56
C LYS A 124 9.02 -16.69 5.99
N THR A 125 8.33 -17.74 6.46
CA THR A 125 9.01 -18.97 6.89
C THR A 125 9.72 -19.68 5.75
N THR A 126 9.12 -19.71 4.56
CA THR A 126 9.68 -20.32 3.34
C THR A 126 11.00 -19.66 2.92
N ILE A 127 11.10 -18.33 3.06
CA ILE A 127 12.35 -17.59 2.77
C ILE A 127 13.29 -17.48 3.98
N GLY A 128 12.98 -18.20 5.06
CA GLY A 128 13.84 -18.37 6.24
C GLY A 128 13.71 -17.29 7.32
N VAL A 129 12.66 -16.45 7.32
CA VAL A 129 12.36 -15.53 8.44
C VAL A 129 11.77 -16.36 9.60
N ASP A 130 12.67 -16.99 10.36
CA ASP A 130 12.36 -17.78 11.54
C ASP A 130 12.42 -16.96 12.84
N GLU A 131 12.16 -17.60 13.98
CA GLU A 131 12.18 -16.96 15.29
C GLU A 131 13.55 -16.35 15.63
N GLU A 132 14.64 -17.03 15.28
CA GLU A 132 16.00 -16.52 15.50
C GLU A 132 16.24 -15.24 14.67
N TYR A 133 15.81 -15.23 13.41
CA TYR A 133 15.89 -14.04 12.56
C TYR A 133 15.08 -12.89 13.17
N VAL A 134 13.85 -13.13 13.61
CA VAL A 134 12.99 -12.11 14.23
C VAL A 134 13.62 -11.52 15.49
N ILE A 135 14.21 -12.35 16.35
CA ILE A 135 14.89 -11.91 17.59
C ILE A 135 16.09 -11.02 17.26
N ASN A 136 16.87 -11.37 16.25
CA ASN A 136 18.09 -10.66 15.89
C ASN A 136 17.86 -9.41 15.02
N HIS A 137 16.65 -9.23 14.48
CA HIS A 137 16.32 -8.13 13.58
C HIS A 137 15.05 -7.40 14.06
N PRO A 138 15.11 -6.49 15.04
CA PRO A 138 13.93 -5.73 15.44
C PRO A 138 13.37 -4.88 14.30
N PRO A 139 12.06 -4.51 14.32
CA PRO A 139 11.50 -3.62 13.33
C PRO A 139 12.21 -2.27 13.36
N SER A 140 12.51 -1.74 12.17
CA SER A 140 13.13 -0.42 12.06
C SER A 140 12.21 0.67 12.63
N THR A 141 12.79 1.80 13.05
CA THR A 141 12.00 2.96 13.49
C THR A 141 11.04 3.42 12.39
N THR A 142 11.50 3.45 11.14
CA THR A 142 10.68 3.82 9.99
C THR A 142 9.50 2.88 9.81
N THR A 143 9.70 1.57 9.92
CA THR A 143 8.64 0.55 9.83
C THR A 143 7.56 0.77 10.90
N GLN A 144 7.97 0.99 12.15
CA GLN A 144 7.03 1.20 13.26
C GLN A 144 6.23 2.49 13.07
N LEU A 145 6.91 3.59 12.73
CA LEU A 145 6.25 4.88 12.50
C LEU A 145 5.34 4.86 11.26
N TRP A 146 5.75 4.16 10.19
CA TRP A 146 4.90 4.00 9.01
C TRP A 146 3.59 3.31 9.37
N ARG A 147 3.65 2.15 10.05
CA ARG A 147 2.46 1.42 10.53
C ARG A 147 1.55 2.32 11.36
N ASP A 148 2.12 3.03 12.35
CA ASP A 148 1.34 3.83 13.30
C ASP A 148 0.70 5.07 12.65
N LEU A 149 1.45 5.77 11.80
CA LEU A 149 0.94 6.93 11.07
C LEU A 149 -0.07 6.52 9.99
N PHE A 150 0.08 5.34 9.39
CA PHE A 150 -0.91 4.80 8.47
C PHE A 150 -2.20 4.40 9.21
N LEU A 151 -2.09 3.74 10.37
CA LEU A 151 -3.24 3.46 11.24
C LEU A 151 -3.98 4.73 11.65
N GLN A 152 -3.24 5.79 11.98
CA GLN A 152 -3.82 7.09 12.33
C GLN A 152 -4.65 7.68 11.19
N LYS A 153 -4.23 7.52 9.93
CA LYS A 153 -5.01 7.97 8.75
C LYS A 153 -6.29 7.18 8.62
N CYS A 154 -6.21 5.87 8.77
CA CYS A 154 -7.37 4.97 8.68
C CYS A 154 -8.40 5.28 9.77
N ASN A 155 -7.94 5.64 10.97
CA ASN A 155 -8.79 6.03 12.10
C ASN A 155 -9.23 7.51 12.09
N SER A 156 -9.00 8.24 11.00
CA SER A 156 -9.42 9.64 10.90
C SER A 156 -10.94 9.75 10.94
N THR A 157 -11.47 10.74 11.66
CA THR A 157 -12.92 11.06 11.62
C THR A 157 -13.34 11.72 10.30
N LEU A 158 -12.38 12.08 9.44
CA LEU A 158 -12.62 12.57 8.09
C LEU A 158 -12.52 11.37 7.13
N PRO A 159 -13.63 10.83 6.60
CA PRO A 159 -13.65 9.59 5.84
C PRO A 159 -12.74 9.64 4.61
N GLY A 160 -12.65 10.80 3.95
CA GLY A 160 -11.77 11.00 2.81
C GLY A 160 -10.30 10.66 3.10
N VAL A 161 -9.79 10.95 4.31
CA VAL A 161 -8.40 10.63 4.67
C VAL A 161 -8.15 9.13 4.69
N GLY A 162 -9.07 8.38 5.31
CA GLY A 162 -8.97 6.92 5.42
C GLY A 162 -9.16 6.24 4.08
N VAL A 163 -10.24 6.60 3.37
CA VAL A 163 -10.57 6.04 2.05
C VAL A 163 -9.47 6.33 1.02
N GLY A 164 -8.90 7.54 1.01
CA GLY A 164 -7.75 7.86 0.16
C GLY A 164 -6.51 7.03 0.48
N ALA A 165 -6.24 6.78 1.77
CA ALA A 165 -5.08 6.00 2.20
C ALA A 165 -5.20 4.50 1.86
N ILE A 166 -6.38 3.90 2.08
CA ILE A 166 -6.59 2.46 1.88
C ILE A 166 -6.96 2.12 0.42
N GLY A 167 -7.88 2.87 -0.20
CA GLY A 167 -8.33 2.60 -1.55
C GLY A 167 -7.28 2.94 -2.59
N ILE A 168 -7.03 4.24 -2.80
CA ILE A 168 -6.14 4.66 -3.90
C ILE A 168 -4.66 4.44 -3.57
N ALA A 169 -4.20 4.66 -2.33
CA ALA A 169 -2.78 4.56 -1.98
C ALA A 169 -2.34 3.19 -1.44
N THR A 170 -3.24 2.19 -1.42
CA THR A 170 -2.89 0.81 -1.10
C THR A 170 -3.50 -0.15 -2.11
N GLU A 171 -4.80 -0.40 -2.07
CA GLU A 171 -5.49 -1.41 -2.88
C GLU A 171 -5.26 -1.21 -4.38
N TYR A 172 -5.37 0.02 -4.86
CA TYR A 172 -5.12 0.31 -6.27
C TYR A 172 -3.65 0.13 -6.70
N ILE A 173 -2.68 0.32 -5.80
CA ILE A 173 -1.24 0.33 -6.18
C ILE A 173 -0.53 -0.99 -5.90
N VAL A 174 -1.09 -1.86 -5.06
CA VAL A 174 -0.42 -3.11 -4.68
C VAL A 174 -0.14 -4.02 -5.87
N PRO A 175 -0.98 -4.14 -6.93
CA PRO A 175 -0.61 -4.98 -8.07
C PRO A 175 0.62 -4.45 -8.81
N HIS A 176 0.77 -3.13 -8.89
CA HIS A 176 1.93 -2.49 -9.51
C HIS A 176 3.21 -2.71 -8.71
N ILE A 177 3.14 -2.64 -7.38
CA ILE A 177 4.29 -2.80 -6.49
C ILE A 177 4.68 -4.28 -6.36
N TYR A 178 3.71 -5.17 -6.21
CA TYR A 178 3.93 -6.59 -6.00
C TYR A 178 4.54 -7.27 -7.21
N LYS A 179 4.35 -6.73 -8.42
CA LYS A 179 5.08 -7.17 -9.61
C LYS A 179 6.60 -7.21 -9.40
N TYR A 180 7.20 -6.20 -8.76
CA TYR A 180 8.63 -6.19 -8.48
C TYR A 180 9.04 -7.27 -7.49
N ILE A 181 8.19 -7.55 -6.51
CA ILE A 181 8.46 -8.56 -5.48
C ILE A 181 8.36 -9.97 -6.09
N VAL A 182 7.34 -10.22 -6.90
CA VAL A 182 7.18 -11.47 -7.66
C VAL A 182 8.37 -11.68 -8.59
N ASP A 183 8.76 -10.66 -9.37
CA ASP A 183 9.92 -10.73 -10.26
C ASP A 183 11.21 -11.06 -9.48
N ALA A 184 11.41 -10.46 -8.30
CA ALA A 184 12.56 -10.75 -7.45
C ALA A 184 12.57 -12.20 -6.95
N ILE A 185 11.42 -12.70 -6.46
CA ILE A 185 11.29 -14.07 -5.97
C ILE A 185 11.55 -15.06 -7.10
N GLU A 186 10.81 -14.94 -8.21
CA GLU A 186 10.75 -15.97 -9.25
C GLU A 186 11.95 -15.94 -10.21
N LYS A 187 12.60 -14.79 -10.40
CA LYS A 187 13.68 -14.65 -11.40
C LYS A 187 15.07 -14.48 -10.78
N HIS A 188 15.14 -14.11 -9.51
CA HIS A 188 16.39 -13.66 -8.89
C HIS A 188 16.69 -14.36 -7.56
N THR A 189 15.95 -15.42 -7.23
CA THR A 189 16.25 -16.32 -6.10
C THR A 189 15.99 -17.78 -6.47
N ASP A 190 16.44 -18.70 -5.61
CA ASP A 190 16.13 -20.13 -5.69
C ASP A 190 14.95 -20.53 -4.76
N TYR A 191 14.14 -19.55 -4.32
CA TYR A 191 12.95 -19.83 -3.53
C TYR A 191 11.91 -20.59 -4.36
N PRO A 192 11.11 -21.46 -3.73
CA PRO A 192 10.14 -22.26 -4.46
C PRO A 192 8.95 -21.40 -4.91
N ASP A 193 8.24 -21.83 -5.97
CA ASP A 193 7.18 -21.05 -6.63
C ASP A 193 6.07 -20.60 -5.68
N GLU A 194 5.78 -21.36 -4.62
CA GLU A 194 4.80 -20.99 -3.58
C GLU A 194 5.19 -19.73 -2.78
N ALA A 195 6.46 -19.32 -2.79
CA ALA A 195 6.92 -18.14 -2.07
C ALA A 195 6.28 -16.85 -2.61
N SER A 196 5.89 -16.79 -3.88
CA SER A 196 5.20 -15.64 -4.47
C SER A 196 3.66 -15.72 -4.36
N LEU A 197 3.09 -16.75 -3.73
CA LEU A 197 1.63 -16.96 -3.66
C LEU A 197 0.87 -15.74 -3.14
N PHE A 198 1.26 -15.21 -1.97
CA PHE A 198 0.62 -14.03 -1.38
C PHE A 198 0.53 -12.86 -2.37
N PHE A 199 1.63 -12.58 -3.07
CA PHE A 199 1.72 -11.45 -3.98
C PHE A 199 0.93 -11.68 -5.27
N ARG A 200 0.93 -12.91 -5.80
CA ARG A 200 0.14 -13.26 -6.98
C ARG A 200 -1.36 -13.17 -6.72
N LEU A 201 -1.83 -13.61 -5.55
CA LEU A 201 -3.24 -13.50 -5.16
C LEU A 201 -3.71 -12.05 -5.22
N HIS A 202 -2.98 -11.13 -4.60
CA HIS A 202 -3.32 -9.71 -4.64
C HIS A 202 -3.16 -9.10 -6.05
N MET A 203 -2.21 -9.57 -6.86
CA MET A 203 -2.12 -9.13 -8.26
C MET A 203 -3.29 -9.59 -9.14
N GLU A 204 -3.88 -10.75 -8.87
CA GLU A 204 -4.97 -11.35 -9.64
C GLU A 204 -6.37 -10.93 -9.11
N CYS A 205 -6.50 -10.69 -7.80
CA CYS A 205 -7.75 -10.34 -7.12
C CYS A 205 -8.03 -8.83 -7.03
N ASP A 206 -7.02 -7.95 -7.05
CA ASP A 206 -7.22 -6.53 -6.67
C ASP A 206 -7.82 -5.61 -7.74
N GLU A 207 -8.19 -6.10 -8.94
CA GLU A 207 -8.95 -5.25 -9.88
C GLU A 207 -10.35 -4.91 -9.32
N GLU A 208 -11.03 -5.86 -8.67
CA GLU A 208 -12.38 -5.65 -8.14
C GLU A 208 -12.40 -4.80 -6.86
N HIS A 209 -11.49 -5.06 -5.92
CA HIS A 209 -11.37 -4.27 -4.67
C HIS A 209 -10.98 -2.82 -4.94
N ALA A 210 -10.01 -2.62 -5.83
CA ALA A 210 -9.61 -1.28 -6.22
C ALA A 210 -10.76 -0.53 -6.88
N ASP A 211 -11.52 -1.18 -7.78
CA ASP A 211 -12.68 -0.56 -8.43
C ASP A 211 -13.80 -0.21 -7.44
N ASN A 212 -14.11 -1.10 -6.51
CA ASN A 212 -15.10 -0.86 -5.46
C ASN A 212 -14.70 0.32 -4.57
N LEU A 213 -13.43 0.40 -4.17
CA LEU A 213 -12.94 1.50 -3.35
C LEU A 213 -12.81 2.81 -4.13
N ILE A 214 -12.47 2.77 -5.41
CA ILE A 214 -12.51 3.95 -6.29
C ILE A 214 -13.95 4.47 -6.42
N LYS A 215 -14.93 3.58 -6.56
CA LYS A 215 -16.35 3.94 -6.57
C LYS A 215 -16.75 4.64 -5.27
N VAL A 216 -16.46 4.04 -4.11
CA VAL A 216 -16.71 4.65 -2.79
C VAL A 216 -16.01 6.02 -2.68
N THR A 217 -14.75 6.10 -3.08
CA THR A 217 -13.97 7.36 -3.05
C THR A 217 -14.61 8.44 -3.91
N THR A 218 -15.11 8.07 -5.09
CA THR A 218 -15.75 8.99 -6.04
C THR A 218 -17.08 9.50 -5.50
N GLU A 219 -17.89 8.62 -4.89
CA GLU A 219 -19.20 8.99 -4.33
C GLU A 219 -19.10 9.89 -3.11
N ILE A 220 -18.04 9.80 -2.30
CA ILE A 220 -17.85 10.71 -1.17
C ILE A 220 -17.17 12.03 -1.58
N ALA A 221 -16.58 12.12 -2.78
CA ALA A 221 -15.79 13.27 -3.23
C ALA A 221 -16.63 14.47 -3.72
N ASP A 222 -17.83 14.67 -3.19
CA ASP A 222 -18.78 15.69 -3.68
C ASP A 222 -18.41 17.11 -3.25
N ASP A 223 -17.84 17.28 -2.06
CA ASP A 223 -17.49 18.59 -1.52
C ASP A 223 -15.97 18.82 -1.44
N ILE A 224 -15.60 20.10 -1.41
CA ILE A 224 -14.20 20.57 -1.39
C ILE A 224 -13.41 19.97 -0.23
N SER A 225 -14.01 19.89 0.96
CA SER A 225 -13.31 19.41 2.16
C SER A 225 -13.03 17.91 2.08
N THR A 226 -13.96 17.14 1.51
CA THR A 226 -13.75 15.70 1.31
C THR A 226 -12.72 15.45 0.20
N ARG A 227 -12.72 16.20 -0.89
CA ARG A 227 -11.67 16.12 -1.93
C ARG A 227 -10.29 16.43 -1.37
N GLU A 228 -10.17 17.48 -0.57
CA GLU A 228 -8.91 17.82 0.10
C GLU A 228 -8.46 16.70 1.04
N ALA A 229 -9.38 16.13 1.83
CA ALA A 229 -9.12 15.00 2.71
C ALA A 229 -8.67 13.74 1.95
N ILE A 230 -9.32 13.39 0.83
CA ILE A 230 -8.94 12.27 -0.05
C ILE A 230 -7.53 12.49 -0.56
N ARG A 231 -7.27 13.64 -1.18
CA ARG A 231 -5.95 13.94 -1.73
C ARG A 231 -4.87 13.88 -0.66
N PHE A 232 -5.14 14.43 0.52
CA PHE A 232 -4.23 14.34 1.66
C PHE A 232 -3.99 12.89 2.07
N GLY A 233 -5.04 12.08 2.20
CA GLY A 233 -4.97 10.65 2.51
C GLY A 233 -4.05 9.90 1.55
N VAL A 234 -4.29 10.06 0.24
CA VAL A 234 -3.50 9.44 -0.83
C VAL A 234 -2.03 9.85 -0.75
N ILE A 235 -1.74 11.15 -0.91
CA ILE A 235 -0.37 11.61 -1.05
C ILE A 235 0.44 11.39 0.23
N SER A 236 -0.17 11.57 1.40
CA SER A 236 0.53 11.34 2.66
C SER A 236 0.78 9.85 2.93
N ALA A 237 -0.10 8.94 2.50
CA ALA A 237 0.13 7.49 2.57
C ALA A 237 1.28 7.05 1.65
N LEU A 238 1.30 7.54 0.40
CA LEU A 238 2.37 7.25 -0.55
C LEU A 238 3.73 7.79 -0.06
N ASN A 239 3.76 8.97 0.56
CA ASN A 239 4.98 9.53 1.15
C ASN A 239 5.50 8.70 2.33
N LEU A 240 4.63 8.16 3.17
CA LEU A 240 5.05 7.24 4.22
C LEU A 240 5.65 5.96 3.64
N ARG A 241 5.06 5.45 2.55
CA ARG A 241 5.57 4.28 1.82
C ARG A 241 6.93 4.56 1.18
N ASN A 242 7.16 5.74 0.60
CA ASN A 242 8.48 6.17 0.14
C ASN A 242 9.52 6.14 1.26
N ALA A 243 9.20 6.67 2.44
CA ALA A 243 10.11 6.63 3.57
C ALA A 243 10.46 5.19 3.98
N PHE A 244 9.49 4.28 3.91
CA PHE A 244 9.74 2.84 4.08
C PHE A 244 10.70 2.31 3.00
N TRP A 245 10.46 2.62 1.72
CA TRP A 245 11.35 2.19 0.64
C TRP A 245 12.77 2.75 0.72
N ASP A 246 12.95 4.01 1.13
CA ASP A 246 14.26 4.59 1.40
C ASP A 246 15.02 3.80 2.47
N SER A 247 14.33 3.47 3.57
CA SER A 247 14.88 2.63 4.64
C SER A 247 15.28 1.25 4.12
N GLN A 248 14.41 0.59 3.34
CA GLN A 248 14.70 -0.73 2.78
C GLN A 248 15.86 -0.69 1.79
N TYR A 249 15.97 0.38 0.99
CA TYR A 249 17.06 0.51 0.04
C TYR A 249 18.41 0.66 0.74
N ALA A 250 18.49 1.54 1.73
CA ALA A 250 19.70 1.73 2.52
C ALA A 250 20.13 0.43 3.21
N ARG A 251 19.17 -0.32 3.77
CA ARG A 251 19.42 -1.63 4.40
C ARG A 251 19.96 -2.65 3.42
N ALA A 252 19.32 -2.79 2.26
CA ALA A 252 19.75 -3.72 1.21
C ALA A 252 21.14 -3.39 0.64
N LEU A 253 21.48 -2.11 0.51
CA LEU A 253 22.81 -1.67 0.06
C LEU A 253 23.91 -1.83 1.12
N SER A 254 23.53 -2.01 2.39
CA SER A 254 24.47 -2.17 3.50
C SER A 254 24.86 -3.63 3.77
N VAL A 255 24.26 -4.58 3.02
CA VAL A 255 24.63 -5.99 3.08
C VAL A 255 26.03 -6.16 2.48
N ASN A 256 26.99 -6.61 3.30
CA ASN A 256 28.36 -6.93 2.89
C ASN A 256 28.50 -8.41 2.56
#